data_AF-A0AA39SX11-F1
#
_entry.id   AF-A0AA39SX11-F1
#
_cell.length_a   1.000
_cell.length_b   1.000
_cell.length_c   1.000
_cell.angle_alpha   90.00
_cell.angle_beta   90.00
_cell.angle_gamma   90.00
#
_symmetry.space_group_name_H-M   'P 1'
#
loop_
_entity.id
_entity.type
_entity.pdbx_description
1 polymer ?
#
loop_
_entity_poly.entity_id
_entity_poly.type
_entity_poly.pdbx_seq_one_letter_code
_entity_poly.pdbx_strand_id
1 'polypeptide(L)'
;MVHPSTGYMVARTLVAAPIVVNSIVRCLGSDRRSLSGDDLSAEVWKDLWPIERRRQREFFCFGMDILLKLDLQGTRRFFNAFFDLEPHYWHGFLSSRLFLPELPFFGFALFSRASNASRIEIMAKGTVPLVKMANNLVQDRD
;
A
#
# COMPACT_ATOMS: atom_id res chain seq x y z
N MET A 1 -8.46 -0.28 -3.18
CA MET A 1 -9.30 -0.23 -1.97
C MET A 1 -8.96 -1.35 -1.00
N VAL A 2 -8.85 -2.59 -1.48
CA VAL A 2 -8.36 -3.73 -0.70
C VAL A 2 -6.91 -3.50 -0.25
N HIS A 3 -6.60 -3.82 1.00
CA HIS A 3 -5.22 -3.96 1.47
C HIS A 3 -4.60 -5.24 0.89
N PRO A 4 -3.54 -5.16 0.06
CA PRO A 4 -2.97 -6.32 -0.62
C PRO A 4 -2.62 -7.48 0.32
N SER A 5 -1.91 -7.21 1.42
CA SER A 5 -1.46 -8.28 2.33
C SER A 5 -2.53 -8.88 3.26
N THR A 6 -3.60 -8.14 3.60
CA THR A 6 -4.62 -8.59 4.56
C THR A 6 -5.97 -8.92 3.94
N GLY A 7 -6.20 -8.50 2.69
CA GLY A 7 -7.51 -8.62 2.03
C GLY A 7 -8.59 -7.68 2.57
N TYR A 8 -8.30 -6.87 3.59
CA TYR A 8 -9.31 -6.03 4.22
C TYR A 8 -9.62 -4.77 3.40
N MET A 9 -10.90 -4.44 3.24
CA MET A 9 -11.36 -3.29 2.44
C MET A 9 -12.41 -2.40 3.10
N VAL A 10 -13.21 -2.92 4.03
CA VAL A 10 -14.41 -2.23 4.54
C VAL A 10 -14.10 -0.85 5.12
N ALA A 11 -13.18 -0.76 6.08
CA ALA A 11 -12.82 0.54 6.68
C ALA A 11 -12.20 1.49 5.65
N ARG A 12 -11.43 0.97 4.68
CA ARG A 12 -10.79 1.79 3.65
C ARG A 12 -11.83 2.41 2.71
N THR A 13 -12.87 1.66 2.36
CA THR A 13 -14.00 2.17 1.57
C THR A 13 -14.74 3.26 2.31
N LEU A 14 -15.01 3.08 3.61
CA LEU A 14 -15.66 4.11 4.43
C LEU A 14 -14.82 5.39 4.54
N VAL A 15 -13.50 5.27 4.69
CA VAL A 15 -12.58 6.43 4.72
C VAL A 15 -12.51 7.15 3.37
N ALA A 16 -12.69 6.44 2.25
CA ALA A 16 -12.67 7.03 0.92
C ALA A 16 -13.98 7.70 0.50
N ALA A 17 -15.12 7.25 1.03
CA ALA A 17 -16.43 7.82 0.72
C ALA A 17 -16.50 9.36 0.81
N PRO A 18 -16.05 10.01 1.91
CA PRO A 18 -16.08 11.48 1.99
C PRO A 18 -15.17 12.15 0.96
N ILE A 19 -14.06 11.53 0.56
CA ILE A 19 -13.18 12.07 -0.50
C ILE A 19 -13.96 12.17 -1.80
N VAL A 20 -14.59 11.07 -2.22
CA VAL A 20 -15.39 11.00 -3.45
C VAL A 20 -16.53 12.03 -3.42
N VAL A 21 -17.28 12.10 -2.32
CA VAL A 21 -18.40 13.04 -2.18
C VAL A 21 -17.92 14.49 -2.28
N ASN A 22 -16.83 14.84 -1.58
CA ASN A 22 -16.29 16.20 -1.61
C ASN A 22 -15.79 16.58 -3.02
N SER A 23 -15.14 15.66 -3.74
CA SER A 23 -14.72 15.87 -5.12
C SER A 23 -15.92 16.15 -6.03
N ILE A 24 -17.00 15.37 -5.91
CA ILE A 24 -18.23 15.55 -6.70
C ILE A 24 -18.87 16.91 -6.40
N VAL A 25 -19.05 17.25 -5.11
CA VAL A 25 -19.64 18.53 -4.69
C VAL A 25 -18.81 19.71 -5.22
N ARG A 26 -17.47 19.62 -5.13
CA ARG A 26 -16.57 20.65 -5.66
C ARG A 26 -16.70 20.84 -7.17
N CYS A 27 -16.75 19.74 -7.92
CA CYS A 27 -16.88 19.79 -9.38
C CYS A 27 -18.23 20.35 -9.84
N LEU A 28 -19.32 19.99 -9.15
CA LEU A 28 -20.68 20.46 -9.47
C LEU A 28 -20.98 21.88 -8.98
N GLY A 29 -20.38 22.31 -7.86
CA GLY A 29 -20.56 23.65 -7.29
C GLY A 29 -19.70 24.74 -7.92
N SER A 30 -18.72 24.37 -8.75
CA SER A 30 -18.02 25.33 -9.61
C SER A 30 -18.97 25.73 -10.75
N ASP A 31 -18.95 26.99 -11.21
CA ASP A 31 -19.70 27.48 -12.41
C ASP A 31 -19.31 26.78 -13.74
N ARG A 32 -18.67 25.62 -13.67
CA ARG A 32 -18.34 24.68 -14.73
C ARG A 32 -19.60 23.97 -15.22
N ARG A 33 -20.52 24.72 -15.82
CA ARG A 33 -21.79 24.26 -16.42
C ARG A 33 -21.63 23.25 -17.58
N SER A 34 -20.42 22.77 -17.86
CA SER A 34 -20.08 21.88 -18.97
C SER A 34 -18.90 20.94 -18.65
N LEU A 35 -18.75 20.48 -17.42
CA LEU A 35 -17.84 19.36 -17.14
C LEU A 35 -18.41 18.08 -17.77
N SER A 36 -17.65 17.43 -18.65
CA SER A 36 -18.00 16.10 -19.13
C SER A 36 -18.03 15.12 -17.95
N GLY A 37 -18.84 14.07 -18.03
CA GLY A 37 -18.80 12.97 -17.07
C GLY A 37 -17.39 12.38 -16.94
N ASP A 38 -16.63 12.38 -18.03
CA ASP A 38 -15.24 11.91 -18.06
C ASP A 38 -14.33 12.82 -17.22
N ASP A 39 -14.46 14.13 -17.35
CA ASP A 39 -13.66 15.10 -16.57
C ASP A 39 -13.97 15.00 -15.07
N LEU A 40 -15.27 14.87 -14.73
CA LEU A 40 -15.69 14.64 -13.34
C LEU A 40 -15.07 13.35 -12.80
N SER A 41 -15.11 12.26 -13.57
CA SER A 41 -14.55 10.98 -13.15
C SER A 41 -13.03 11.05 -12.97
N ALA A 42 -12.33 11.79 -13.85
CA ALA A 42 -10.89 11.98 -13.77
C ALA A 42 -10.49 12.79 -12.53
N GLU A 43 -11.23 13.84 -12.19
CA GLU A 43 -10.99 14.64 -10.98
C GLU A 43 -11.26 13.82 -9.70
N VAL A 44 -12.37 13.09 -9.65
CA VAL A 44 -12.66 12.17 -8.54
C VAL A 44 -11.58 11.11 -8.42
N TRP A 45 -11.09 10.57 -9.55
CA TRP A 45 -10.02 9.58 -9.56
C TRP A 45 -8.71 10.14 -9.01
N LYS A 46 -8.32 11.36 -9.41
CA LYS A 46 -7.11 12.03 -8.89
C LYS A 46 -7.16 12.23 -7.37
N ASP A 47 -8.29 12.69 -6.85
CA ASP A 47 -8.46 12.89 -5.41
C ASP A 47 -8.51 11.55 -4.64
N LEU A 48 -9.12 10.53 -5.23
CA LEU A 48 -9.23 9.19 -4.63
C LEU A 48 -7.90 8.41 -4.69
N TRP A 49 -7.10 8.61 -5.72
CA TRP A 49 -5.84 7.91 -5.98
C TRP A 49 -4.68 8.88 -6.22
N PRO A 50 -4.34 9.71 -5.22
CA PRO A 50 -3.17 10.57 -5.32
C PRO A 50 -1.91 9.73 -5.46
N ILE A 51 -0.85 10.32 -6.02
CA ILE A 51 0.38 9.61 -6.35
C ILE A 51 1.00 8.93 -5.13
N GLU A 52 0.93 9.55 -3.96
CA GLU A 52 1.43 9.00 -2.71
C GLU A 52 0.71 7.71 -2.34
N ARG A 53 -0.62 7.66 -2.54
CA ARG A 53 -1.45 6.49 -2.25
C ARG A 53 -1.19 5.36 -3.25
N ARG A 54 -0.97 5.68 -4.52
CA ARG A 54 -0.57 4.70 -5.55
C ARG A 54 0.78 4.08 -5.20
N ARG A 55 1.78 4.90 -4.92
CA ARG A 55 3.12 4.45 -4.50
C ARG A 55 3.08 3.65 -3.19
N GLN A 56 2.31 4.10 -2.19
CA GLN A 56 2.12 3.35 -0.94
C GLN A 56 1.54 1.95 -1.19
N ARG A 57 0.59 1.85 -2.13
CA ARG A 57 0.01 0.57 -2.55
C ARG A 57 1.07 -0.37 -3.13
N GLU A 58 2.05 0.13 -3.88
CA GLU A 58 3.12 -0.70 -4.43
C GLU A 58 3.99 -1.37 -3.35
N PHE A 59 4.24 -0.71 -2.22
CA PHE A 59 4.90 -1.34 -1.07
C PHE A 59 4.06 -2.45 -0.43
N PHE A 60 2.74 -2.25 -0.30
CA PHE A 60 1.86 -3.30 0.20
C PHE A 60 1.77 -4.49 -0.77
N CYS A 61 1.73 -4.22 -2.08
CA CYS A 61 1.79 -5.25 -3.11
C CYS A 61 3.10 -6.04 -3.06
N PHE A 62 4.23 -5.36 -2.88
CA PHE A 62 5.53 -6.00 -2.66
C PHE A 62 5.52 -6.94 -1.46
N GLY A 63 5.01 -6.48 -0.31
CA GLY A 63 4.88 -7.33 0.89
C GLY A 63 3.97 -8.55 0.65
N MET A 64 2.84 -8.36 -0.04
CA MET A 64 1.95 -9.45 -0.44
C MET A 64 2.64 -10.46 -1.36
N ASP A 65 3.37 -10.01 -2.38
CA ASP A 65 4.09 -10.87 -3.33
C ASP A 65 5.15 -11.74 -2.64
N ILE A 66 5.77 -11.25 -1.55
CA ILE A 66 6.66 -12.06 -0.71
C ILE A 66 5.88 -13.09 0.09
N LEU A 67 4.82 -12.66 0.80
CA LEU A 67 4.00 -13.52 1.64
C LEU A 67 3.44 -14.72 0.86
N LEU A 68 2.97 -14.49 -0.37
CA LEU A 68 2.42 -15.54 -1.25
C LEU A 68 3.45 -16.59 -1.67
N LYS A 69 4.76 -16.29 -1.56
CA LYS A 69 5.84 -17.22 -1.92
C LYS A 69 6.40 -17.95 -0.71
N LEU A 70 6.05 -17.57 0.52
CA LEU A 70 6.54 -18.25 1.73
C LEU A 70 5.80 -19.57 1.92
N ASP A 71 6.52 -20.59 2.38
CA ASP A 71 5.89 -21.84 2.84
C ASP A 71 5.36 -21.66 4.26
N LEU A 72 4.77 -22.71 4.85
CA LEU A 72 4.21 -22.64 6.20
C LEU A 72 5.25 -22.22 7.25
N GLN A 73 6.48 -22.74 7.16
CA GLN A 73 7.52 -22.42 8.13
C GLN A 73 8.05 -20.99 7.95
N GLY A 74 8.32 -20.58 6.71
CA GLY A 74 8.72 -19.23 6.35
C GLY A 74 7.69 -18.20 6.77
N THR A 75 6.40 -18.49 6.57
CA THR A 75 5.28 -17.65 7.00
C THR A 75 5.27 -17.48 8.52
N ARG A 76 5.42 -18.57 9.28
CA ARG A 76 5.49 -18.49 10.76
C ARG A 76 6.67 -17.64 11.23
N ARG A 77 7.87 -17.86 10.66
CA ARG A 77 9.06 -17.06 11.02
C ARG A 77 8.89 -15.59 10.66
N PHE A 78 8.30 -15.31 9.50
CA PHE A 78 7.99 -13.95 9.05
C PHE A 78 7.05 -13.25 10.04
N PHE A 79 5.91 -13.87 10.38
CA PHE A 79 4.95 -13.26 11.29
C PHE A 79 5.47 -13.13 12.72
N ASN A 80 6.32 -14.05 13.18
CA ASN A 80 7.00 -13.89 14.46
C ASN A 80 7.86 -12.61 14.48
N ALA A 81 8.66 -12.37 13.43
CA ALA A 81 9.47 -11.15 13.33
C ALA A 81 8.60 -9.89 13.13
N PHE A 82 7.50 -10.01 12.39
CA PHE A 82 6.58 -8.90 12.11
C PHE A 82 5.84 -8.43 13.36
N PHE A 83 5.35 -9.35 14.19
CA PHE A 83 4.65 -9.00 15.44
C PHE A 83 5.59 -8.64 16.61
N ASP A 84 6.89 -8.93 16.48
CA ASP A 84 7.93 -8.45 17.41
C ASP A 84 8.33 -6.97 17.16
N LEU A 85 7.88 -6.38 16.05
CA LEU A 85 8.09 -4.96 15.78
C LEU A 85 7.34 -4.07 16.77
N GLU A 86 7.78 -2.82 16.87
CA GLU A 86 7.07 -1.82 17.65
C GLU A 86 5.60 -1.71 17.18
N PRO A 87 4.63 -1.58 18.10
CA PRO A 87 3.20 -1.53 17.76
C PRO A 87 2.84 -0.53 16.66
N HIS A 88 3.51 0.62 16.61
CA HIS A 88 3.34 1.61 15.54
C HIS A 88 3.48 1.00 14.14
N TYR A 89 4.51 0.17 13.94
CA TYR A 89 4.84 -0.39 12.63
C TYR A 89 3.83 -1.44 12.17
N TRP A 90 3.56 -2.46 12.98
CA TRP A 90 2.68 -3.53 12.52
C TRP A 90 1.20 -3.10 12.54
N HIS A 91 0.76 -2.27 13.50
CA HIS A 91 -0.58 -1.68 13.45
C HIS A 91 -0.75 -0.78 12.23
N GLY A 92 0.22 0.11 11.98
CA GLY A 92 0.18 1.04 10.86
C GLY A 92 0.18 0.32 9.52
N PHE A 93 0.96 -0.76 9.38
CA PHE A 93 0.98 -1.58 8.18
C PHE A 93 -0.40 -2.20 7.93
N LEU A 94 -0.92 -2.99 8.89
CA LEU A 94 -2.19 -3.71 8.73
C LEU A 94 -3.40 -2.79 8.51
N SER A 95 -3.36 -1.57 9.07
CA SER A 95 -4.41 -0.56 8.91
C SER A 95 -4.22 0.34 7.68
N SER A 96 -3.18 0.13 6.87
CA SER A 96 -2.78 1.00 5.75
C SER A 96 -2.55 2.46 6.15
N ARG A 97 -2.13 2.72 7.39
CA ARG A 97 -1.83 4.05 7.95
C ARG A 97 -0.35 4.42 7.92
N LEU A 98 0.52 3.47 7.54
CA LEU A 98 1.96 3.68 7.42
C LEU A 98 2.28 4.43 6.12
N PHE A 99 2.80 5.64 6.21
CA PHE A 99 3.04 6.49 5.05
C PHE A 99 4.30 6.09 4.29
N LEU A 100 4.46 6.61 3.06
CA LEU A 100 5.59 6.28 2.18
C LEU A 100 6.97 6.38 2.83
N PRO A 101 7.30 7.42 3.62
CA PRO A 101 8.61 7.49 4.27
C PRO A 101 8.82 6.38 5.30
N GLU A 102 7.75 5.95 5.98
CA GLU A 102 7.81 4.95 7.04
C GLU A 102 7.92 3.51 6.49
N LEU A 103 7.44 3.26 5.27
CA LEU A 103 7.41 1.92 4.66
C LEU A 103 8.81 1.30 4.44
N PRO A 104 9.83 2.04 3.94
CA PRO A 104 11.21 1.56 3.92
C PRO A 104 11.76 1.26 5.31
N PHE A 105 11.50 2.12 6.31
CA PHE A 105 11.94 1.87 7.69
C PHE A 105 11.28 0.64 8.29
N PHE A 106 9.99 0.46 8.05
CA PHE A 106 9.26 -0.76 8.39
C PHE A 106 9.92 -1.99 7.76
N GLY A 107 10.22 -1.95 6.45
CA GLY A 107 10.88 -3.06 5.76
C GLY A 107 12.25 -3.39 6.33
N PHE A 108 13.05 -2.36 6.65
CA PHE A 108 14.37 -2.53 7.28
C PHE A 108 14.26 -3.08 8.71
N ALA A 109 13.33 -2.56 9.51
CA ALA A 109 13.09 -3.03 10.87
C ALA A 109 12.63 -4.50 10.88
N LEU A 110 11.73 -4.87 9.96
CA LEU A 110 11.31 -6.26 9.78
C LEU A 110 12.49 -7.15 9.40
N PHE A 111 13.31 -6.70 8.44
CA PHE A 111 14.48 -7.45 7.99
C PHE A 111 15.53 -7.62 9.10
N SER A 112 15.73 -6.61 9.94
CA SER A 112 16.67 -6.68 11.07
C SER A 112 16.16 -7.58 12.20
N ARG A 113 14.85 -7.68 12.44
CA ARG A 113 14.24 -8.62 13.39
C ARG A 113 14.10 -10.04 12.85
N ALA A 114 14.10 -10.21 11.54
CA ALA A 114 13.97 -11.51 10.90
C ALA A 114 15.17 -12.42 11.20
N SER A 115 14.89 -13.72 11.40
CA SER A 115 15.92 -14.76 11.49
C SER A 115 16.79 -14.81 10.22
N ASN A 116 18.03 -15.29 10.31
CA ASN A 116 18.91 -15.40 9.13
C ASN A 116 18.28 -16.24 8.00
N ALA A 117 17.55 -17.31 8.35
CA ALA A 117 16.79 -18.10 7.39
C ALA A 117 15.73 -17.25 6.67
N SER A 118 14.94 -16.48 7.44
CA SER A 118 13.94 -15.56 6.88
C SER A 118 14.56 -14.46 6.03
N ARG A 119 15.72 -13.91 6.40
CA ARG A 119 16.42 -12.88 5.60
C ARG A 119 16.81 -13.41 4.23
N ILE A 120 17.42 -14.60 4.18
CA ILE A 120 17.78 -15.26 2.91
C ILE A 120 16.52 -15.52 2.08
N GLU A 121 15.44 -15.98 2.72
CA GLU A 121 14.19 -16.30 2.06
C GLU A 121 13.49 -15.04 1.49
N ILE A 122 13.47 -13.94 2.26
CA ILE A 122 12.99 -12.63 1.83
C ILE A 122 13.82 -12.10 0.66
N MET A 123 15.15 -12.20 0.73
CA MET A 123 16.04 -11.79 -0.37
C MET A 123 15.77 -12.62 -1.63
N ALA A 124 15.75 -13.95 -1.51
CA ALA A 124 15.55 -14.84 -2.65
C ALA A 124 14.17 -14.64 -3.32
N LYS A 125 13.10 -14.50 -2.52
CA LYS A 125 11.72 -14.40 -3.03
C LYS A 125 11.31 -12.96 -3.37
N GLY A 126 11.98 -11.99 -2.76
CA GLY A 126 11.68 -10.55 -2.81
C GLY A 126 12.38 -9.77 -3.92
N THR A 127 13.50 -10.26 -4.50
CA THR A 127 14.21 -9.52 -5.56
C THR A 127 13.33 -9.18 -6.75
N VAL A 128 12.61 -10.15 -7.31
CA VAL A 128 11.72 -9.90 -8.47
C VAL A 128 10.56 -8.94 -8.11
N PRO A 129 9.81 -9.15 -7.01
CA PRO A 129 8.82 -8.18 -6.54
C PRO A 129 9.39 -6.78 -6.27
N LEU A 130 10.62 -6.68 -5.76
CA LEU A 130 11.27 -5.40 -5.49
C LEU A 130 11.56 -4.63 -6.78
N VAL A 131 12.08 -5.32 -7.81
CA VAL A 131 12.29 -4.73 -9.15
C VAL A 131 10.97 -4.27 -9.76
N LYS A 132 9.92 -5.09 -9.64
CA LYS A 132 8.56 -4.73 -10.10
C LYS A 132 8.05 -3.46 -9.39
N MET A 133 8.16 -3.41 -8.07
CA MET A 133 7.78 -2.24 -7.28
C MET A 133 8.57 -1.01 -7.72
N ALA A 134 9.90 -1.11 -7.85
CA ALA A 134 10.75 0.00 -8.29
C ALA A 134 10.36 0.52 -9.68
N ASN A 135 10.10 -0.37 -10.64
CA ASN A 135 9.63 0.00 -11.98
C ASN A 135 8.28 0.74 -11.93
N ASN A 136 7.33 0.24 -11.13
CA ASN A 136 6.03 0.88 -10.97
C ASN A 136 6.15 2.27 -10.34
N LEU A 137 7.01 2.44 -9.33
CA LEU A 137 7.28 3.74 -8.70
C LEU A 137 7.90 4.76 -9.67
N VAL A 138 8.69 4.30 -10.65
CA VAL A 138 9.27 5.14 -11.70
C VAL A 138 8.25 5.51 -12.77
N GLN A 139 7.34 4.60 -13.11
CA GLN A 139 6.26 4.84 -14.07
C GLN A 139 5.18 5.78 -13.51
N ASP A 140 4.91 5.69 -12.20
CA ASP A 140 4.04 6.59 -11.43
C ASP A 140 4.76 7.94 -11.18
N ARG A 141 5.27 8.60 -12.24
CA ARG A 141 5.86 9.94 -12.17
C ARG A 141 4.86 11.08 -12.35
N ASP A 142 3.69 10.79 -12.93
CA ASP A 142 2.62 11.75 -13.22
C ASP A 142 1.26 11.31 -12.62
#